data_AF-A0A538GQW2-F1
#
_entry.id   AF-A0A538GQW2-F1
#
_cell.length_a   1.000
_cell.length_b   1.000
_cell.length_c   1.000
_cell.angle_alpha   90.00
_cell.angle_beta   90.00
_cell.angle_gamma   90.00
#
_symmetry.space_group_name_H-M   'P 1'
#
loop_
_entity.id
_entity.type
_entity.pdbx_description
1 polymer ?
#
loop_
_entity_poly.entity_id
_entity_poly.type
_entity_poly.pdbx_seq_one_letter_code
_entity_poly.pdbx_strand_id
1 'polypeptide(L)'
;MAVRPARARRPAAADGRGLSLFFSEIAHFVPCELCWYQRICMYPLTIASLLAALANDRRVARYLLPLPLVGACVSVYHLLVENKVVGQSTACLISAPGGCATKWIEEFGYVTIPVLALTAFALCFAFLLLGALPPPRLATVEAT
;
A
#
# COMPACT_ATOMS: atom_id res chain seq x y z
N MET A 1 43.64 27.61 10.32
CA MET A 1 42.94 28.57 11.19
C MET A 1 42.34 29.66 10.31
N ALA A 2 41.05 29.59 9.99
CA ALA A 2 40.25 30.69 9.46
C ALA A 2 38.77 30.33 9.59
N VAL A 3 38.00 31.31 10.06
CA VAL A 3 36.73 31.20 10.77
C VAL A 3 35.54 31.22 9.81
N ARG A 4 34.48 30.46 10.17
CA ARG A 4 33.19 30.37 9.46
C ARG A 4 32.52 31.74 9.25
N PRO A 5 31.75 31.93 8.16
CA PRO A 5 30.56 32.74 8.22
C PRO A 5 29.30 31.86 8.33
N ALA A 6 28.42 32.26 9.24
CA ALA A 6 27.13 31.67 9.50
C ALA A 6 26.25 31.65 8.23
N ARG A 7 25.93 30.45 7.71
CA ARG A 7 24.74 30.28 6.87
C ARG A 7 23.58 29.85 7.75
N ALA A 8 22.76 30.85 8.06
CA ALA A 8 21.33 30.82 8.29
C ALA A 8 20.74 29.44 8.61
N ARG A 9 20.34 29.26 9.88
CA ARG A 9 19.28 28.33 10.27
C ARG A 9 18.06 28.65 9.40
N ARG A 10 17.84 27.86 8.35
CA ARG A 10 16.54 27.87 7.65
C ARG A 10 15.51 27.29 8.62
N PRO A 11 14.35 27.92 8.81
CA PRO A 11 13.30 27.41 9.68
C PRO A 11 12.85 26.03 9.18
N ALA A 12 12.83 25.07 10.10
CA ALA A 12 12.46 23.67 9.91
C ALA A 12 10.95 23.51 9.63
N ALA A 13 10.45 24.07 8.53
CA ALA A 13 9.02 24.13 8.25
C ALA A 13 8.70 24.15 6.74
N ALA A 14 9.22 23.18 5.97
CA ALA A 14 8.80 23.00 4.57
C ALA A 14 9.05 21.62 3.96
N ASP A 15 9.59 20.66 4.70
CA ASP A 15 9.84 19.35 4.11
C ASP A 15 8.61 18.49 4.34
N GLY A 16 7.69 18.51 3.37
CA GLY A 16 6.65 17.51 3.18
C GLY A 16 7.23 16.12 2.93
N ARG A 17 8.11 15.65 3.81
CA ARG A 17 8.47 14.25 3.94
C ARG A 17 7.23 13.57 4.45
N GLY A 18 6.39 13.10 3.51
CA GLY A 18 5.37 12.12 3.82
C GLY A 18 5.99 11.01 4.66
N LEU A 19 5.21 10.44 5.57
CA LEU A 19 5.64 9.40 6.52
C LEU A 19 6.51 8.29 5.88
N SER A 20 6.35 8.04 4.57
CA SER A 20 7.17 7.13 3.75
C SER A 20 8.65 7.49 3.63
N LEU A 21 9.02 8.78 3.60
CA LEU A 21 10.42 9.23 3.50
C LEU A 21 11.12 9.16 4.85
N PHE A 22 10.39 9.33 5.96
CA PHE A 22 10.96 9.22 7.30
C PHE A 22 11.42 7.78 7.60
N PHE A 23 10.67 6.78 7.13
CA PHE A 23 11.02 5.36 7.30
C PHE A 23 12.24 4.93 6.45
N SER A 24 12.51 5.59 5.32
CA SER A 24 13.63 5.23 4.44
C SER A 24 14.97 5.85 4.86
N GLU A 25 14.95 7.03 5.50
CA GLU A 25 16.16 7.74 5.94
C GLU A 25 16.53 7.44 7.40
N ILE A 26 15.56 7.21 8.29
CA ILE A 26 15.84 7.04 9.74
C ILE A 26 15.82 5.56 10.17
N ALA A 27 15.08 4.67 9.49
CA ALA A 27 14.88 3.28 9.96
C ALA A 27 15.62 2.20 9.15
N HIS A 28 16.38 2.57 8.10
CA HIS A 28 17.20 1.66 7.26
C HIS A 28 16.49 0.40 6.71
N PHE A 29 15.15 0.39 6.60
CA PHE A 29 14.44 -0.70 5.93
C PHE A 29 14.55 -0.55 4.41
N VAL A 30 15.45 -1.30 3.79
CA VAL A 30 15.57 -1.38 2.33
C VAL A 30 14.38 -2.19 1.79
N PRO A 31 13.41 -1.57 1.10
CA PRO A 31 12.25 -2.29 0.59
C PRO A 31 12.67 -3.19 -0.57
N CYS A 32 12.10 -4.39 -0.62
CA CYS A 32 12.27 -5.33 -1.72
C CYS A 32 11.53 -4.85 -3.00
N GLU A 33 11.93 -5.33 -4.19
CA GLU A 33 11.23 -4.97 -5.44
C GLU A 33 9.73 -5.29 -5.42
N LEU A 34 9.31 -6.45 -4.91
CA LEU A 34 7.89 -6.78 -4.79
C LEU A 34 7.14 -5.84 -3.84
N CYS A 35 7.80 -5.42 -2.77
CA CYS A 35 7.30 -4.43 -1.82
C CYS A 35 7.09 -3.08 -2.52
N TRP A 36 7.96 -2.76 -3.49
CA TRP A 36 7.84 -1.58 -4.32
C TRP A 36 6.65 -1.67 -5.29
N TYR A 37 6.43 -2.84 -5.91
CA TYR A 37 5.24 -3.09 -6.73
C TYR A 37 3.94 -2.92 -5.93
N GLN A 38 3.88 -3.41 -4.69
CA GLN A 38 2.71 -3.19 -3.82
C GLN A 38 2.46 -1.68 -3.59
N ARG A 39 3.50 -0.87 -3.40
CA ARG A 39 3.35 0.60 -3.25
C ARG A 39 2.84 1.28 -4.52
N ILE A 40 3.36 0.89 -5.69
CA ILE A 40 2.89 1.45 -6.98
C ILE A 40 1.42 1.13 -7.20
N CYS A 41 0.95 -0.05 -6.80
CA CYS A 41 -0.47 -0.38 -6.91
C CYS A 41 -1.32 0.38 -5.88
N MET A 42 -0.81 0.61 -4.67
CA MET A 42 -1.58 1.20 -3.57
C MET A 42 -1.78 2.72 -3.70
N TYR A 43 -0.75 3.48 -4.06
CA TYR A 43 -0.84 4.96 -4.12
C TYR A 43 -1.88 5.52 -5.11
N PRO A 44 -1.96 5.05 -6.38
CA PRO A 44 -3.00 5.53 -7.28
C PRO A 44 -4.38 5.05 -6.84
N LEU A 45 -4.48 3.87 -6.22
CA LEU A 45 -5.74 3.32 -5.72
C LEU A 45 -6.32 4.17 -4.58
N THR A 46 -5.50 4.59 -3.61
CA THR A 46 -5.96 5.43 -2.49
C THR A 46 -6.40 6.81 -2.97
N ILE A 47 -5.65 7.42 -3.89
CA ILE A 47 -6.02 8.72 -4.47
C ILE A 47 -7.32 8.59 -5.27
N ALA A 48 -7.44 7.58 -6.12
CA ALA A 48 -8.61 7.41 -6.97
C ALA A 48 -9.88 7.03 -6.16
N SER A 49 -9.75 6.19 -5.14
CA SER A 49 -10.88 5.85 -4.25
C SER A 49 -11.33 7.04 -3.40
N LEU A 50 -10.40 7.88 -2.94
CA LEU A 50 -10.73 9.13 -2.24
C LEU A 50 -11.48 10.11 -3.15
N LEU A 51 -11.01 10.31 -4.39
CA LEU A 51 -11.68 11.18 -5.35
C LEU A 51 -13.06 10.65 -5.73
N ALA A 52 -13.21 9.33 -5.90
CA ALA A 52 -14.51 8.71 -6.16
C ALA A 52 -15.49 8.93 -4.99
N ALA A 53 -15.00 8.86 -3.74
CA ALA A 53 -15.80 9.14 -2.56
C ALA A 53 -16.25 10.60 -2.48
N LEU A 54 -15.38 11.56 -2.82
CA LEU A 54 -15.70 12.99 -2.84
C LEU A 54 -16.66 13.36 -3.97
N ALA A 55 -16.52 12.74 -5.15
CA ALA A 55 -17.40 12.98 -6.29
C ALA A 55 -18.77 12.29 -6.15
N ASN A 56 -18.95 11.39 -5.16
CA ASN A 56 -20.12 10.55 -4.95
C ASN A 56 -20.57 9.78 -6.22
N ASP A 57 -19.64 9.55 -7.16
CA ASP A 57 -19.92 8.88 -8.43
C ASP A 57 -19.70 7.37 -8.29
N ARG A 58 -20.81 6.65 -8.12
CA ARG A 58 -20.82 5.18 -7.97
C ARG A 58 -20.38 4.44 -9.23
N ARG A 59 -20.35 5.11 -10.40
CA ARG A 59 -19.86 4.49 -11.65
C ARG A 59 -18.35 4.32 -11.60
N VAL A 60 -17.63 5.30 -11.05
CA VAL A 60 -16.17 5.27 -10.90
C VAL A 60 -15.74 4.10 -10.00
N ALA A 61 -16.51 3.83 -8.93
CA ALA A 61 -16.24 2.70 -8.04
C ALA A 61 -16.22 1.34 -8.77
N ARG A 62 -17.04 1.16 -9.82
CA ARG A 62 -17.06 -0.07 -10.62
C ARG A 62 -15.82 -0.24 -11.49
N TYR A 63 -15.31 0.85 -12.06
CA TYR A 63 -14.08 0.82 -12.84
C TYR A 63 -12.83 0.63 -11.98
N LEU A 64 -12.91 1.01 -10.70
CA LEU A 64 -11.80 0.89 -9.76
C LEU A 64 -11.67 -0.51 -9.13
N LEU A 65 -12.72 -1.33 -9.13
CA LEU A 65 -12.75 -2.70 -8.56
C LEU A 65 -11.62 -3.67 -9.02
N PRO A 66 -11.19 -3.70 -10.30
CA PRO A 66 -10.11 -4.61 -10.71
C PRO A 66 -8.73 -4.22 -10.17
N LEU A 67 -8.51 -2.93 -9.87
CA LEU A 67 -7.21 -2.44 -9.41
C LEU A 67 -6.76 -3.00 -8.05
N PRO A 68 -7.58 -3.00 -6.97
CA PRO A 68 -7.23 -3.66 -5.71
C PRO A 68 -7.10 -5.19 -5.85
N LEU A 69 -7.78 -5.81 -6.83
CA LEU A 69 -7.65 -7.25 -7.08
C LEU A 69 -6.23 -7.59 -7.58
N VAL A 70 -5.69 -6.79 -8.51
CA VAL A 70 -4.30 -6.95 -8.97
C VAL A 70 -3.31 -6.74 -7.82
N GLY A 71 -3.51 -5.71 -7.01
CA GLY A 71 -2.70 -5.47 -5.80
C GLY A 71 -2.72 -6.64 -4.82
N ALA A 72 -3.91 -7.22 -4.59
CA ALA A 72 -4.07 -8.40 -3.75
C ALA A 72 -3.33 -9.63 -4.31
N CYS A 73 -3.38 -9.86 -5.63
CA CYS A 73 -2.60 -10.94 -6.26
C CYS A 73 -1.09 -10.77 -6.04
N VAL A 74 -0.57 -9.54 -6.14
CA VAL A 74 0.85 -9.25 -5.87
C VAL A 74 1.22 -9.51 -4.41
N SER A 75 0.34 -9.15 -3.46
CA SER A 75 0.54 -9.46 -2.03
C SER A 75 0.53 -10.97 -1.76
N VAL A 76 -0.38 -11.73 -2.37
CA VAL A 76 -0.41 -13.20 -2.27
C VAL A 76 0.87 -13.81 -2.84
N TYR A 77 1.35 -13.32 -4.00
CA TYR A 77 2.61 -13.78 -4.58
C TYR A 77 3.79 -13.53 -3.64
N HIS A 78 3.85 -12.36 -3.01
CA HIS A 78 4.89 -12.07 -2.02
C HIS A 78 4.83 -13.04 -0.82
N LEU A 79 3.64 -13.39 -0.35
CA LEU A 79 3.46 -14.35 0.74
C LEU A 79 3.96 -15.76 0.36
N LEU A 80 3.76 -16.16 -0.90
CA LEU A 80 4.28 -17.44 -1.43
C LEU A 80 5.81 -17.47 -1.49
N VAL A 81 6.42 -16.34 -1.87
CA VAL A 81 7.88 -16.17 -1.90
C VAL A 81 8.45 -16.16 -0.47
N GLU A 82 7.77 -15.49 0.46
CA GLU A 82 8.16 -15.45 1.88
C GLU A 82 8.11 -16.83 2.54
N ASN A 83 7.07 -17.62 2.23
CA ASN A 83 6.91 -18.99 2.74
C ASN A 83 7.78 -20.03 2.01
N LYS A 84 8.67 -19.59 1.10
CA LYS A 84 9.56 -20.46 0.30
C LYS A 84 8.82 -21.50 -0.56
N VAL A 85 7.53 -21.28 -0.84
CA VAL A 85 6.74 -22.11 -1.76
C VAL A 85 7.18 -21.83 -3.20
N VAL A 86 7.55 -20.58 -3.48
CA VAL A 86 8.09 -20.12 -4.76
C VAL A 86 9.51 -19.62 -4.55
N GLY A 87 10.43 -20.04 -5.42
CA GLY A 87 11.83 -19.61 -5.38
C GLY A 87 11.95 -18.09 -5.61
N GLN A 88 12.89 -17.45 -4.90
CA GLN A 88 13.16 -16.04 -5.09
C GLN A 88 13.81 -15.79 -6.47
N SER A 89 13.41 -14.71 -7.14
CA SER A 89 14.11 -14.26 -8.34
C SER A 89 15.46 -13.62 -7.98
N THR A 90 16.40 -13.62 -8.94
CA THR A 90 17.69 -12.93 -8.79
C THR A 90 17.53 -11.43 -8.56
N ALA A 91 16.50 -10.81 -9.15
CA ALA A 91 16.15 -9.41 -8.89
C ALA A 91 15.80 -9.16 -7.40
N CYS A 92 15.07 -10.09 -6.78
CA CYS A 92 14.75 -10.03 -5.36
C CYS A 92 15.99 -10.14 -4.47
N LEU A 93 16.93 -11.02 -4.80
CA LEU A 93 18.15 -11.23 -4.01
C LEU A 93 19.10 -10.03 -4.02
N ILE A 94 19.11 -9.27 -5.12
CA ILE A 94 19.96 -8.08 -5.29
C ILE A 94 19.33 -6.83 -4.65
N SER A 95 17.99 -6.77 -4.62
CA SER A 95 17.24 -5.57 -4.24
C SER A 95 17.27 -5.22 -2.75
N ALA A 96 17.42 -6.21 -1.85
CA ALA A 96 17.49 -5.98 -0.41
C ALA A 96 18.39 -7.02 0.28
N PRO A 97 19.00 -6.71 1.45
CA PRO A 97 19.74 -7.71 2.23
C PRO A 97 18.84 -8.91 2.55
N GLY A 98 19.14 -10.08 1.96
CA GLY A 98 18.36 -11.33 2.08
C GLY A 98 17.09 -11.44 1.21
N GLY A 99 16.83 -10.44 0.35
CA GLY A 99 15.80 -10.45 -0.68
C GLY A 99 14.34 -10.51 -0.23
N CYS A 100 13.42 -10.81 -1.15
CA CYS A 100 11.96 -10.73 -0.92
C CYS A 100 11.37 -11.78 0.06
N ALA A 101 12.19 -12.57 0.74
CA ALA A 101 11.79 -13.58 1.73
C ALA A 101 12.34 -13.26 3.12
N THR A 102 13.08 -12.15 3.28
CA THR A 102 13.41 -11.66 4.61
C THR A 102 12.19 -11.06 5.27
N LYS A 103 11.90 -11.56 6.46
CA LYS A 103 10.84 -11.07 7.32
C LYS A 103 11.43 -9.98 8.21
N TRP A 104 11.24 -8.74 7.81
CA TRP A 104 11.77 -7.56 8.50
C TRP A 104 10.98 -7.19 9.77
N ILE A 105 9.69 -7.52 9.79
CA ILE A 105 8.76 -7.21 10.87
C ILE A 105 7.99 -8.51 11.17
N GLU A 106 8.16 -9.04 12.37
CA GLU A 106 7.44 -10.21 12.91
C GLU A 106 6.84 -9.87 14.28
N GLU A 107 6.15 -8.72 14.41
CA GLU A 107 5.63 -8.24 15.70
C GLU A 107 4.58 -9.18 16.35
N PHE A 108 4.08 -10.18 15.60
CA PHE A 108 3.11 -11.17 16.08
C PHE A 108 3.32 -12.59 15.50
N GLY A 109 4.48 -12.89 14.93
CA GLY A 109 4.77 -14.20 14.30
C GLY A 109 3.96 -14.55 13.02
N TYR A 110 3.00 -13.70 12.63
CA TYR A 110 2.20 -13.84 11.39
C TYR A 110 1.99 -12.51 10.64
N VAL A 111 2.10 -11.37 11.33
CA VAL A 111 1.91 -10.05 10.71
C VAL A 111 3.17 -9.65 9.97
N THR A 112 3.24 -10.03 8.70
CA THR A 112 4.31 -9.61 7.80
C THR A 112 3.84 -8.50 6.87
N ILE A 113 4.78 -7.79 6.26
CA ILE A 113 4.52 -6.68 5.32
C ILE A 113 3.48 -7.07 4.23
N PRO A 114 3.56 -8.24 3.55
CA PRO A 114 2.56 -8.60 2.55
C PRO A 114 1.17 -8.89 3.15
N VAL A 115 1.08 -9.38 4.39
CA VAL A 115 -0.21 -9.62 5.06
C VAL A 115 -0.91 -8.29 5.32
N LEU A 116 -0.17 -7.28 5.78
CA LEU A 116 -0.70 -5.92 5.97
C LEU A 116 -1.13 -5.27 4.64
N ALA A 117 -0.37 -5.48 3.57
CA ALA A 117 -0.75 -5.00 2.24
C ALA A 117 -2.02 -5.71 1.74
N LEU A 118 -2.14 -7.03 1.96
CA LEU A 118 -3.31 -7.82 1.57
C LEU A 118 -4.57 -7.34 2.28
N THR A 119 -4.50 -7.07 3.59
CA THR A 119 -5.66 -6.55 4.34
C THR A 119 -6.06 -5.17 3.85
N ALA A 120 -5.10 -4.30 3.53
CA ALA A 120 -5.38 -2.98 2.95
C ALA A 120 -6.10 -3.09 1.60
N PHE A 121 -5.63 -3.94 0.68
CA PHE A 121 -6.31 -4.16 -0.61
C PHE A 121 -7.70 -4.77 -0.44
N ALA A 122 -7.86 -5.71 0.50
CA ALA A 122 -9.17 -6.31 0.81
C ALA A 122 -10.17 -5.27 1.36
N LEU A 123 -9.73 -4.38 2.26
CA LEU A 123 -10.54 -3.29 2.78
C LEU A 123 -10.93 -2.30 1.67
N CYS A 124 -9.99 -1.88 0.82
CA CYS A 124 -10.29 -1.03 -0.33
C CYS A 124 -11.31 -1.69 -1.27
N PHE A 125 -11.15 -2.98 -1.56
CA PHE A 125 -12.11 -3.73 -2.37
C PHE A 125 -13.50 -3.77 -1.72
N ALA A 126 -13.59 -4.04 -0.42
CA ALA A 126 -14.84 -4.07 0.32
C ALA A 126 -15.57 -2.71 0.28
N PHE A 127 -14.86 -1.61 0.51
CA PHE A 127 -15.44 -0.26 0.44
C PHE A 127 -15.94 0.09 -0.97
N LEU A 128 -15.16 -0.24 -2.00
CA LEU A 128 -15.57 -0.03 -3.40
C LEU A 128 -16.81 -0.86 -3.75
N LEU A 129 -16.86 -2.12 -3.29
CA LEU A 129 -17.99 -3.01 -3.50
C LEU A 129 -19.27 -2.48 -2.82
N LEU A 130 -19.17 -2.05 -1.56
CA LEU A 130 -20.26 -1.41 -0.83
C LEU A 130 -20.80 -0.15 -1.54
N GLY A 131 -19.90 0.69 -2.06
CA GLY A 131 -20.29 1.89 -2.83
C GLY A 131 -20.91 1.57 -4.19
N ALA A 132 -20.52 0.46 -4.83
CA ALA A 132 -20.99 0.05 -6.14
C ALA A 132 -22.37 -0.66 -6.11
N LEU A 133 -22.74 -1.26 -4.97
CA LEU A 133 -24.01 -1.93 -4.79
C LEU A 133 -25.16 -0.90 -4.64
N PRO A 134 -26.29 -1.08 -5.36
CA PRO A 134 -27.50 -0.32 -5.06
C PRO A 134 -27.99 -0.68 -3.65
N PRO A 135 -28.61 0.27 -2.91
CA PRO A 135 -29.13 0.00 -1.58
C PRO A 135 -30.07 -1.22 -1.63
N PRO A 136 -30.07 -2.09 -0.60
CA PRO A 136 -30.93 -3.26 -0.57
C PRO A 136 -32.38 -2.81 -0.76
N ARG A 137 -33.07 -3.42 -1.73
CA ARG A 137 -34.46 -3.15 -2.14
C ARG A 137 -35.48 -3.59 -1.07
N LEU A 138 -35.28 -3.21 0.18
CA LEU A 138 -36.20 -3.52 1.27
C LEU A 138 -37.41 -2.58 1.32
N ALA A 139 -37.38 -1.44 0.60
CA ALA A 139 -38.48 -0.48 0.59
C ALA A 139 -39.62 -0.80 -0.40
N THR A 140 -39.46 -1.74 -1.35
CA THR A 140 -40.54 -2.05 -2.31
C THR A 140 -41.49 -3.15 -1.82
N VAL A 141 -41.25 -3.73 -0.64
CA VAL A 141 -42.10 -4.79 -0.07
C VAL A 141 -43.15 -4.21 0.91
N GLU A 142 -42.99 -2.99 1.39
CA GLU A 142 -43.97 -2.33 2.28
C GLU A 142 -45.13 -1.63 1.54
N ALA A 143 -45.22 -1.74 0.21
CA ALA A 143 -46.20 -1.03 -0.61
C ALA A 143 -47.22 -1.92 -1.35
N THR A 144 -47.45 -3.16 -0.88
CA THR A 144 -48.51 -4.05 -1.41
C THR A 144 -49.34 -4.65 -0.29
#